data_AF-A0A6S6TMY4-F1
#
_entry.id   AF-A0A6S6TMY4-F1
#
_cell.length_a   1.000
_cell.length_b   1.000
_cell.length_c   1.000
_cell.angle_alpha   90.00
_cell.angle_beta   90.00
_cell.angle_gamma   90.00
#
_symmetry.space_group_name_H-M   'P 1'
#
loop_
_entity.id
_entity.type
_entity.pdbx_description
1 polymer ?
#
loop_
_entity_poly.entity_id
_entity_poly.type
_entity_poly.pdbx_seq_one_letter_code
_entity_poly.pdbx_strand_id
1 'polypeptide(L)'
;KIYEASVADLFFVLKEQEKDLDSIMLFGHNFSYTEFANIYAKPPLDNVPTTGVVAIEFDVEEWTDITTKNGKMLFFEYPKKYSSK
;
A
#
# COMPACT_ATOMS: atom_id res chain seq x y z
N LYS A 1 8.34 -6.13 11.00
CA LYS A 1 9.50 -5.22 10.78
C LYS A 1 9.26 -4.50 9.45
N ILE A 2 9.54 -3.19 9.35
CA ILE A 2 9.18 -2.39 8.15
C ILE A 2 10.42 -1.86 7.37
N TYR A 3 11.59 -1.80 8.01
CA TYR A 3 12.85 -1.45 7.33
C TYR A 3 13.40 -2.66 6.55
N GLU A 4 13.77 -2.45 5.27
CA GLU A 4 14.15 -3.51 4.32
C GLU A 4 13.12 -4.66 4.21
N ALA A 5 11.86 -4.36 4.53
CA ALA A 5 10.77 -5.31 4.47
C ALA A 5 10.49 -5.76 3.03
N SER A 6 10.33 -7.06 2.83
CA SER A 6 9.75 -7.62 1.61
C SER A 6 8.25 -7.31 1.52
N VAL A 7 7.63 -7.52 0.36
CA VAL A 7 6.15 -7.47 0.23
C VAL A 7 5.47 -8.39 1.23
N ALA A 8 6.04 -9.58 1.47
CA ALA A 8 5.50 -10.55 2.42
C ALA A 8 5.54 -10.02 3.86
N ASP A 9 6.63 -9.33 4.25
CA ASP A 9 6.74 -8.71 5.57
C ASP A 9 5.70 -7.60 5.76
N LEU A 10 5.50 -6.75 4.72
CA LEU A 10 4.47 -5.70 4.75
C LEU A 10 3.06 -6.31 4.88
N PHE A 11 2.80 -7.39 4.17
CA PHE A 11 1.51 -8.08 4.24
C PHE A 11 1.29 -8.75 5.60
N PHE A 12 2.34 -9.31 6.21
CA PHE A 12 2.26 -9.89 7.54
C PHE A 12 1.91 -8.83 8.59
N VAL A 13 2.50 -7.64 8.50
CA VAL A 13 2.15 -6.51 9.36
C VAL A 13 0.65 -6.19 9.28
N LEU A 14 0.05 -6.19 8.08
CA LEU A 14 -1.39 -5.94 7.94
C LEU A 14 -2.23 -7.04 8.60
N LYS A 15 -1.87 -8.31 8.40
CA LYS A 15 -2.63 -9.45 8.96
C LYS A 15 -2.57 -9.57 10.48
N GLU A 16 -1.57 -8.98 11.13
CA GLU A 16 -1.46 -8.97 12.59
C GLU A 16 -2.30 -7.87 13.26
N GLN A 17 -2.96 -7.00 12.49
CA GLN A 17 -3.73 -5.90 13.05
C GLN A 17 -5.12 -6.32 13.52
N GLU A 18 -5.59 -5.66 14.59
CA GLU A 18 -6.94 -5.84 15.11
C GLU A 18 -8.00 -5.35 14.12
N LYS A 19 -9.16 -6.02 14.10
CA LYS A 19 -10.28 -5.71 13.21
C LYS A 19 -10.89 -4.31 13.42
N ASP A 20 -10.67 -3.69 14.58
CA ASP A 20 -11.28 -2.41 14.94
C ASP A 20 -10.52 -1.20 14.33
N LEU A 21 -9.45 -1.46 13.56
CA LEU A 21 -8.74 -0.44 12.81
C LEU A 21 -9.33 -0.28 11.40
N ASP A 22 -9.89 0.88 11.10
CA ASP A 22 -10.44 1.20 9.77
C ASP A 22 -9.36 1.53 8.72
N SER A 23 -8.16 1.93 9.17
CA SER A 23 -7.07 2.30 8.25
C SER A 23 -5.69 2.11 8.87
N ILE A 24 -4.73 1.74 8.02
CA ILE A 24 -3.32 1.54 8.38
C ILE A 24 -2.44 2.29 7.39
N MET A 25 -1.49 3.07 7.89
CA MET A 25 -0.45 3.69 7.08
C MET A 25 0.87 2.92 7.24
N LEU A 26 1.34 2.29 6.16
CA LEU A 26 2.67 1.71 6.09
C LEU A 26 3.66 2.77 5.58
N PHE A 27 4.77 2.97 6.29
CA PHE A 27 5.80 3.95 5.95
C PHE A 27 7.19 3.29 5.93
N GLY A 28 7.91 3.41 4.81
CA GLY A 28 9.21 2.78 4.64
C GLY A 28 9.89 3.11 3.31
N HIS A 29 10.78 2.23 2.88
CA HIS A 29 11.63 2.44 1.70
C HIS A 29 11.12 1.68 0.47
N ASN A 30 11.19 2.31 -0.69
CA ASN A 30 11.11 1.63 -1.99
C ASN A 30 12.22 0.57 -2.07
N PHE A 31 12.12 -0.59 -2.74
CA PHE A 31 11.28 -1.02 -3.88
C PHE A 31 9.96 -1.70 -3.50
N SER A 32 9.88 -2.28 -2.29
CA SER A 32 8.78 -3.16 -1.85
C SER A 32 7.40 -2.50 -1.86
N TYR A 33 7.33 -1.18 -1.68
CA TYR A 33 6.07 -0.44 -1.68
C TYR A 33 5.46 -0.29 -3.08
N THR A 34 6.29 -0.09 -4.11
CA THR A 34 5.81 -0.12 -5.51
C THR A 34 5.27 -1.50 -5.84
N GLU A 35 5.98 -2.56 -5.46
CA GLU A 35 5.56 -3.94 -5.71
C GLU A 35 4.28 -4.29 -4.95
N PHE A 36 4.19 -3.91 -3.67
CA PHE A 36 2.98 -4.07 -2.86
C PHE A 36 1.78 -3.38 -3.51
N ALA A 37 1.92 -2.12 -3.93
CA ALA A 37 0.86 -1.41 -4.64
C ALA A 37 0.43 -2.12 -5.93
N ASN A 38 1.38 -2.66 -6.70
CA ASN A 38 1.08 -3.36 -7.95
C ASN A 38 0.38 -4.72 -7.78
N ILE A 39 0.65 -5.39 -6.66
CA ILE A 39 0.02 -6.66 -6.30
C ILE A 39 -1.43 -6.43 -5.85
N TYR A 40 -1.65 -5.43 -4.99
CA TYR A 40 -2.92 -5.24 -4.28
C TYR A 40 -3.80 -4.12 -4.84
N ALA A 41 -3.31 -3.30 -5.77
CA ALA A 41 -4.10 -2.24 -6.38
C ALA A 41 -3.99 -2.27 -7.91
N LYS A 42 -4.97 -1.64 -8.56
CA LYS A 42 -5.04 -1.47 -10.00
C LYS A 42 -5.41 -0.02 -10.33
N PRO A 43 -4.91 0.54 -11.46
CA PRO A 43 -3.93 -0.03 -12.39
C PRO A 43 -2.51 -0.09 -11.79
N PRO A 44 -1.56 -0.87 -12.37
CA PRO A 44 -0.18 -0.90 -11.91
C PRO A 44 0.52 0.46 -12.12
N LEU A 45 1.49 0.74 -11.24
CA LEU A 45 2.35 1.91 -11.22
C LEU A 45 3.77 1.53 -11.65
N ASP A 46 4.42 2.41 -12.42
CA ASP A 46 5.84 2.23 -12.77
C ASP A 46 6.73 2.35 -11.53
N ASN A 47 6.45 3.34 -10.67
CA ASN A 47 7.19 3.59 -9.45
C ASN A 47 6.40 4.50 -8.50
N VAL A 48 6.46 4.20 -7.19
CA VAL A 48 6.09 5.14 -6.14
C VAL A 48 7.33 5.98 -5.80
N PRO A 49 7.39 7.29 -6.11
CA PRO A 49 8.57 8.11 -5.82
C PRO A 49 8.74 8.34 -4.31
N THR A 50 9.87 8.95 -3.91
CA THR A 50 10.04 9.41 -2.52
C THR A 50 8.90 10.33 -2.12
N THR A 51 8.37 10.12 -0.92
CA THR A 51 7.19 10.83 -0.39
C THR A 51 5.92 10.59 -1.25
N GLY A 52 5.91 9.58 -2.10
CA GLY A 52 4.71 9.10 -2.77
C GLY A 52 3.79 8.36 -1.80
N VAL A 53 2.49 8.52 -1.98
CA VAL A 53 1.45 7.85 -1.19
C VAL A 53 0.49 7.17 -2.15
N VAL A 54 0.31 5.86 -1.97
CA VAL A 54 -0.74 5.07 -2.63
C VAL A 54 -1.74 4.67 -1.56
N ALA A 55 -3.00 5.07 -1.73
CA ALA A 55 -4.08 4.59 -0.89
C ALA A 55 -4.79 3.43 -1.57
N ILE A 56 -4.97 2.34 -0.84
CA ILE A 56 -5.64 1.13 -1.29
C ILE A 56 -6.80 0.87 -0.34
N GLU A 57 -7.99 0.72 -0.90
CA GLU A 57 -9.18 0.26 -0.20
C GLU A 57 -9.34 -1.24 -0.44
N PHE A 58 -9.59 -1.99 0.62
CA PHE A 58 -9.88 -3.42 0.54
C PHE A 58 -11.35 -3.66 0.89
N ASP A 59 -12.07 -4.35 0.01
CA ASP A 59 -13.45 -4.79 0.26
C ASP A 59 -13.42 -6.09 1.09
N VAL A 60 -13.18 -5.94 2.40
CA VAL A 60 -13.04 -7.01 3.39
C VAL A 60 -13.57 -6.58 4.77
N GLU A 61 -14.01 -7.54 5.58
CA GLU A 61 -14.42 -7.30 6.98
C GLU A 61 -13.23 -7.42 7.95
N GLU A 62 -12.23 -8.25 7.65
CA GLU A 62 -11.04 -8.45 8.47
C GLU A 62 -9.75 -8.31 7.65
N TRP A 63 -8.68 -7.77 8.25
CA TRP A 63 -7.37 -7.62 7.61
C TRP A 63 -6.77 -8.95 7.12
N THR A 64 -7.15 -10.06 7.76
CA THR A 64 -6.77 -11.43 7.41
C THR A 64 -7.36 -11.89 6.07
N ASP A 65 -8.46 -11.28 5.62
CA ASP A 65 -9.19 -11.61 4.38
C ASP A 65 -8.66 -10.85 3.14
N ILE A 66 -7.64 -10.01 3.30
CA ILE A 66 -7.03 -9.32 2.17
C ILE A 66 -6.48 -10.33 1.16
N THR A 67 -6.83 -10.12 -0.11
CA THR A 67 -6.32 -10.87 -1.26
C THR A 67 -5.90 -9.91 -2.36
N THR A 68 -5.30 -10.43 -3.43
CA THR A 68 -4.93 -9.60 -4.60
C THR A 68 -6.14 -9.18 -5.45
N LYS A 69 -7.35 -9.65 -5.12
CA LYS A 69 -8.57 -9.44 -5.92
C LYS A 69 -9.51 -8.40 -5.33
N ASN A 70 -9.38 -8.08 -4.04
CA ASN A 70 -10.30 -7.21 -3.31
C ASN A 70 -9.71 -5.82 -3.00
N GLY A 71 -8.52 -5.51 -3.52
CA GLY A 71 -7.90 -4.19 -3.36
C GLY A 71 -8.13 -3.27 -4.56
N LYS A 72 -8.41 -2.00 -4.28
CA LYS A 72 -8.65 -0.94 -5.26
C LYS A 72 -7.84 0.30 -4.90
N MET A 73 -7.18 0.89 -5.88
CA MET A 73 -6.50 2.18 -5.66
C MET A 73 -7.53 3.30 -5.50
N LEU A 74 -7.48 3.99 -4.37
CA LEU A 74 -8.28 5.20 -4.15
C LEU A 74 -7.60 6.42 -4.75
N PHE A 75 -6.30 6.61 -4.44
CA PHE A 75 -5.51 7.70 -4.99
C PHE A 75 -4.01 7.35 -5.01
N PHE A 76 -3.30 8.07 -5.87
CA PHE A 76 -1.85 8.11 -5.90
C PHE A 76 -1.39 9.57 -5.92
N GLU A 77 -0.69 9.97 -4.87
CA GLU A 77 -0.20 11.34 -4.67
C GLU A 77 1.32 11.36 -4.49
N TYR A 78 1.96 12.41 -5.01
CA TYR A 78 3.40 12.60 -4.88
C TYR A 78 3.77 14.07 -5.14
N PRO A 79 4.90 14.59 -4.58
CA PRO A 79 5.21 16.02 -4.62
C PRO A 79 5.23 16.65 -6.01
N LYS A 80 5.82 15.96 -7.00
CA LYS A 80 5.94 16.47 -8.38
C LYS A 80 4.59 16.58 -9.11
N LYS A 81 3.52 15.95 -8.62
CA LYS A 81 2.17 16.08 -9.19
C LYS A 81 1.59 17.48 -8.99
N TYR A 82 2.02 18.16 -7.92
CA TYR A 82 1.55 19.50 -7.54
C TYR A 82 2.55 20.61 -7.86
N SER A 83 3.75 20.25 -8.28
CA SER A 83 4.73 21.22 -8.75
C SER A 83 4.34 21.65 -10.16
N SER A 84 3.73 22.83 -10.29
CA SER A 84 3.69 23.54 -11.56
C SER A 84 5.14 23.84 -11.98
N LYS A 85 5.53 23.41 -13.18
CA LYS A 85 6.75 23.91 -13.81
C LYS A 85 6.67 25.41 -14.01
#